data_AF-A0AAV4Y1J3-F1
#
_entry.id   AF-A0AAV4Y1J3-F1
#
_cell.length_a   1.000
_cell.length_b   1.000
_cell.length_c   1.000
_cell.angle_alpha   90.00
_cell.angle_beta   90.00
_cell.angle_gamma   90.00
#
_symmetry.space_group_name_H-M   'P 1'
#
loop_
_entity.id
_entity.type
_entity.pdbx_description
1 polymer ?
#
loop_
_entity_poly.entity_id
_entity_poly.type
_entity_poly.pdbx_seq_one_letter_code
_entity_poly.pdbx_strand_id
1 'polypeptide(L)' 'MVVITGIQVTEEEKSVIDELKRRTINLLTTKMLEDESLFYRFCKARDFNLEDAESMLRKHIMWRREYGVDTILTAYKLPE' A
#
# COMPACT_ATOMS: atom_id res chain seq x y z
N MET A 1 -20.12 2.58 10.30
CA MET A 1 -18.78 2.12 10.72
C MET A 1 -18.66 0.68 10.27
N VAL A 2 -17.63 0.37 9.50
CA VAL A 2 -17.32 -0.95 8.94
C VAL A 2 -16.01 -1.45 9.53
N VAL A 3 -15.83 -2.77 9.54
CA VAL A 3 -14.57 -3.40 9.91
C VAL A 3 -13.83 -3.81 8.63
N ILE A 4 -12.61 -3.29 8.44
CA ILE A 4 -11.66 -3.77 7.42
C ILE A 4 -10.48 -4.35 8.20
N THR A 5 -10.19 -5.63 8.03
CA THR A 5 -9.00 -6.29 8.62
C THR A 5 -8.85 -6.07 10.14
N GLY A 6 -9.98 -6.05 10.86
CA GLY A 6 -10.02 -5.81 12.31
C GLY A 6 -9.99 -4.33 12.73
N ILE A 7 -9.89 -3.40 11.78
CA ILE A 7 -9.87 -1.96 12.01
C ILE A 7 -11.25 -1.37 11.74
N GLN A 8 -11.77 -0.60 12.70
CA GLN A 8 -13.02 0.15 12.52
C GLN A 8 -12.76 1.43 11.70
N VAL A 9 -13.53 1.59 10.63
CA VAL A 9 -13.51 2.76 9.74
C VAL A 9 -14.93 3.24 9.47
N THR A 10 -15.09 4.49 9.06
CA THR A 10 -16.36 5.04 8.56
C THR A 10 -16.65 4.52 7.14
N GLU A 11 -17.87 4.76 6.64
CA GLU A 11 -18.21 4.36 5.26
C GLU A 11 -17.42 5.19 4.24
N GLU A 12 -17.21 6.46 4.55
CA GLU A 12 -16.46 7.42 3.74
C GLU A 12 -14.99 6.99 3.63
N GLU A 13 -14.37 6.66 4.76
CA GLU A 13 -12.99 6.13 4.80
C GLU A 13 -12.87 4.82 4.01
N LYS A 14 -13.86 3.92 4.13
CA LYS A 14 -13.90 2.69 3.34
C LYS A 14 -13.98 2.98 1.84
N SER A 15 -14.81 3.93 1.42
CA SER A 15 -14.94 4.32 0.02
C SER A 15 -13.60 4.82 -0.55
N VAL A 16 -12.85 5.60 0.23
CA VAL A 16 -11.50 6.06 -0.18
C VAL A 16 -10.53 4.88 -0.31
N ILE A 17 -10.54 3.93 0.64
CA ILE A 17 -9.69 2.73 0.60
C ILE A 17 -10.00 1.88 -0.64
N ASP A 18 -11.28 1.62 -0.91
CA ASP A 18 -11.72 0.81 -2.04
C ASP A 18 -11.35 1.47 -3.38
N GLU A 19 -11.50 2.79 -3.47
CA GLU A 19 -11.12 3.54 -4.66
C GLU A 19 -9.60 3.59 -4.87
N LEU A 20 -8.81 3.80 -3.82
CA LEU A 20 -7.35 3.73 -3.89
C LEU A 20 -6.90 2.35 -4.39
N LYS A 21 -7.51 1.28 -3.84
CA LYS A 21 -7.26 -0.09 -4.29
C LYS A 21 -7.59 -0.25 -5.76
N ARG A 22 -8.78 0.17 -6.20
CA ARG A 22 -9.21 0.08 -7.60
C ARG A 22 -8.23 0.77 -8.56
N ARG A 23 -7.74 1.97 -8.22
CA ARG A 23 -6.83 2.75 -9.07
C ARG A 23 -5.41 2.19 -9.17
N THR A 24 -4.96 1.44 -8.17
CA THR A 24 -3.54 1.06 -8.03
C THR A 24 -3.28 -0.44 -8.03
N ILE A 25 -4.31 -1.29 -7.93
CA ILE A 25 -4.16 -2.76 -7.84
C ILE A 25 -3.28 -3.37 -8.93
N ASN A 26 -3.38 -2.85 -10.16
CA ASN A 26 -2.63 -3.35 -11.32
C ASN A 26 -1.14 -2.99 -11.31
N LEU A 27 -0.71 -2.15 -10.35
CA LEU A 27 0.68 -1.69 -10.21
C LEU A 27 1.42 -2.39 -9.07
N LEU A 28 0.71 -3.16 -8.24
CA LEU A 28 1.25 -3.79 -7.05
C LEU A 28 1.80 -5.18 -7.37
N THR A 29 2.87 -5.56 -6.68
CA THR A 29 3.39 -6.92 -6.73
C THR A 29 2.59 -7.84 -5.80
N THR A 30 2.61 -9.15 -6.06
CA THR A 30 1.94 -10.14 -5.20
C THR A 30 2.32 -10.00 -3.74
N LYS A 31 3.61 -9.77 -3.45
CA LYS A 31 4.14 -9.57 -2.10
C LYS A 31 3.56 -8.33 -1.39
N MET A 32 3.20 -7.29 -2.14
CA MET A 32 2.51 -6.12 -1.57
C MET A 32 1.05 -6.42 -1.26
N LEU A 33 0.40 -7.26 -2.08
CA LEU A 33 -1.01 -7.64 -1.89
C LEU A 33 -1.24 -8.61 -0.73
N GLU A 34 -0.18 -9.27 -0.24
CA GLU A 34 -0.22 -10.07 0.99
C GLU A 34 -0.44 -9.20 2.24
N ASP A 35 -0.13 -7.90 2.19
CA ASP A 35 -0.40 -6.97 3.29
C ASP A 35 -1.83 -6.43 3.19
N GLU A 36 -2.73 -7.04 3.97
CA GLU A 36 -4.14 -6.65 4.02
C GLU A 36 -4.36 -5.21 4.52
N SER A 37 -3.39 -4.63 5.23
CA SER A 37 -3.45 -3.27 5.76
C SER A 37 -2.89 -2.21 4.81
N LEU A 38 -2.32 -2.61 3.66
CA LEU A 38 -1.56 -1.73 2.77
C LEU A 38 -2.34 -0.45 2.44
N PHE A 39 -3.50 -0.57 1.81
CA PHE A 39 -4.30 0.57 1.38
C PHE A 39 -4.74 1.45 2.55
N TYR A 40 -5.17 0.83 3.66
CA TYR A 40 -5.55 1.55 4.86
C TYR A 40 -4.41 2.43 5.38
N ARG A 41 -3.18 1.92 5.49
CA ARG A 41 -2.04 2.67 6.03
C ARG A 41 -1.70 3.88 5.18
N PHE A 42 -1.78 3.77 3.85
CA PHE A 42 -1.55 4.90 2.95
C PHE A 42 -2.67 5.94 3.01
N CYS A 43 -3.95 5.51 3.04
CA CYS A 43 -5.07 6.42 3.24
C CYS A 43 -4.97 7.14 4.59
N LYS A 44 -4.72 6.39 5.67
CA LYS A 44 -4.64 6.95 7.03
C LYS A 44 -3.51 7.96 7.18
N ALA A 45 -2.36 7.72 6.55
CA ALA A 45 -1.21 8.63 6.57
C ALA A 45 -1.45 9.97 5.85
N ARG A 46 -2.55 10.08 5.09
CA ARG A 46 -2.94 11.29 4.34
C ARG A 46 -4.34 11.75 4.72
N ASP A 47 -4.79 11.45 5.92
CA ASP A 47 -6.11 11.83 6.44
C ASP A 47 -7.26 11.45 5.49
N PHE A 48 -7.12 10.30 4.82
CA PHE A 48 -8.05 9.80 3.80
C PHE A 48 -8.26 10.75 2.62
N ASN A 49 -7.30 11.63 2.33
CA ASN A 49 -7.20 12.30 1.05
C ASN A 49 -6.75 11.30 -0.03
N LEU A 50 -7.67 10.97 -0.94
CA LEU A 50 -7.46 9.97 -1.99
C LEU A 50 -6.26 10.31 -2.90
N GLU A 51 -6.17 11.55 -3.36
CA GLU A 51 -5.15 11.99 -4.33
C GLU A 51 -3.75 11.97 -3.70
N ASP A 52 -3.62 12.42 -2.45
CA ASP A 52 -2.36 12.38 -1.72
C ASP A 52 -1.94 10.96 -1.35
N ALA A 53 -2.90 10.11 -0.97
CA ALA A 53 -2.66 8.69 -0.69
C ALA A 53 -2.20 7.94 -1.95
N GLU A 54 -2.85 8.19 -3.09
CA GLU A 54 -2.47 7.63 -4.38
C GLU A 54 -1.07 8.08 -4.82
N SER A 55 -0.79 9.38 -4.73
CA SER A 55 0.53 9.95 -5.02
C SER A 55 1.63 9.30 -4.16
N MET A 56 1.36 9.12 -2.86
CA MET A 56 2.29 8.46 -1.93
C MET A 56 2.50 6.99 -2.28
N LEU A 57 1.43 6.24 -2.56
CA LEU A 57 1.51 4.81 -2.90
C LEU A 57 2.25 4.59 -4.23
N ARG A 58 1.98 5.41 -5.25
CA ARG A 58 2.70 5.33 -6.54
C ARG A 58 4.20 5.58 -6.38
N LYS A 59 4.58 6.59 -5.59
CA LYS A 59 6.00 6.84 -5.26
C LYS A 59 6.62 5.67 -4.51
N HIS A 60 5.88 5.06 -3.56
CA HIS A 60 6.32 3.88 -2.84
C HIS A 60 6.58 2.70 -3.77
N ILE A 61 5.66 2.40 -4.71
CA ILE A 61 5.83 1.34 -5.71
C ILE A 61 7.08 1.58 -6.57
N MET A 62 7.27 2.82 -7.05
CA MET A 62 8.44 3.18 -7.86
C MET A 62 9.74 2.96 -7.09
N TRP A 63 9.81 3.46 -5.85
CA TRP A 63 10.98 3.29 -4.99
C TRP A 63 11.29 1.82 -4.72
N ARG A 64 10.28 1.00 -4.41
CA ARG A 64 10.49 -0.45 -4.21
C ARG A 64 11.10 -1.12 -5.42
N ARG A 65 10.65 -0.75 -6.61
CA ARG A 65 11.15 -1.27 -7.88
C ARG A 65 12.59 -0.83 -8.15
N GLU A 66 12.88 0.46 -7.96
CA GLU A 66 14.20 1.04 -8.20
C GLU A 66 15.29 0.42 -7.31
N TYR A 67 14.96 0.16 -6.03
CA TYR A 67 15.90 -0.35 -5.05
C TYR A 67 15.82 -1.88 -4.85
N GLY A 68 15.04 -2.60 -5.66
CA GLY A 68 14.94 -4.06 -5.57
C GLY A 68 14.44 -4.55 -4.20
N VAL A 69 13.55 -3.81 -3.55
CA VAL A 69 13.14 -4.06 -2.15
C VAL A 69 12.47 -5.42 -1.99
N ASP A 70 11.79 -5.90 -3.03
CA ASP A 70 11.10 -7.19 -2.98
C ASP A 70 12.07 -8.38 -2.81
N THR A 71 13.32 -8.23 -3.26
CA THR A 71 14.38 -9.26 -3.20
C THR A 71 15.48 -8.95 -2.18
N ILE A 72 15.36 -7.88 -1.40
CA ILE A 72 16.45 -7.41 -0.51
C ILE A 72 16.94 -8.47 0.48
N LEU A 73 16.05 -9.32 0.99
CA LEU A 73 16.38 -10.37 1.96
C LEU A 73 17.13 -11.55 1.35
N THR A 74 17.09 -11.71 0.02
CA THR A 74 17.75 -12.82 -0.70
C THR A 74 18.92 -12.35 -1.57
N ALA A 75 18.96 -11.07 -1.94
CA ALA A 75 19.98 -10.49 -2.80
C ALA A 75 21.33 -10.28 -2.08
N TYR A 76 21.30 -10.05 -0.76
CA TYR A 76 22.52 -9.82 0.01
C TYR A 76 23.22 -11.15 0.34
N LYS A 77 24.47 -11.29 -0.13
CA LYS A 77 25.38 -12.37 0.27
C LYS A 77 26.46 -11.78 1.17
N LEU A 78 26.66 -12.37 2.35
CA LEU A 78 27.78 -12.04 3.22
C LEU A 78 29.10 -12.33 2.47
N PRO A 79 30.10 -11.43 2.53
CA PRO A 79 31.44 -11.73 2.00
C PRO A 79 32.05 -12.93 2.75
N GLU A 80 32.78 -13.78 2.01
CA GLU A 80 33.64 -14.84 2.59
C GLU A 80 34.83 -14.25 3.34
#